data_AF-A0A2J0KX40-F1
#
_entry.id   AF-A0A2J0KX40-F1
#
_cell.length_a   1.000
_cell.length_b   1.000
_cell.length_c   1.000
_cell.angle_alpha   90.00
_cell.angle_beta   90.00
_cell.angle_gamma   90.00
#
_symmetry.space_group_name_H-M   'P 1'
#
loop_
_entity.id
_entity.type
_entity.pdbx_description
1 polymer ?
#
loop_
_entity_poly.entity_id
_entity_poly.type
_entity_poly.pdbx_seq_one_letter_code
_entity_poly.pdbx_strand_id
1 'polypeptide(L)'
;MLLIAYKFLEPFLKNIPSPKHSFVEKIWFSIRVIFFFHLTCLGWLIFRGQSLSQIFSMLYSLIFEFNSTRIIFPEYFFLKTVFFSWLLIVVQLYQYRRKDVMVVFRSNFWIRTIFYFTLFLLIILFGDYSEKEFIYFQF
;
A
#
# COMPACT_ATOMS: atom_id res chain seq x y z
N MET A 1 -22.86 -18.02 10.04
CA MET A 1 -22.93 -17.02 8.96
C MET A 1 -22.16 -17.49 7.72
N LEU A 2 -20.87 -17.84 7.83
CA LEU A 2 -20.04 -18.26 6.68
C LEU A 2 -20.59 -19.48 5.90
N LEU A 3 -21.13 -20.49 6.60
CA LEU A 3 -21.70 -21.71 6.00
C LEU A 3 -23.01 -21.47 5.22
N ILE A 4 -23.79 -20.46 5.63
CA ILE A 4 -25.04 -20.09 4.94
C ILE A 4 -24.71 -19.34 3.65
N ALA A 5 -23.74 -18.42 3.71
CA ALA A 5 -23.22 -17.72 2.54
C ALA A 5 -22.59 -18.69 1.52
N TYR A 6 -21.81 -19.68 1.99
CA TYR A 6 -21.24 -20.72 1.12
C TYR A 6 -22.33 -21.52 0.40
N LYS A 7 -23.36 -21.99 1.11
CA LYS A 7 -24.45 -22.78 0.52
C LYS A 7 -25.28 -21.96 -0.49
N PHE A 8 -25.37 -20.64 -0.31
CA PHE A 8 -26.05 -19.74 -1.24
C PHE A 8 -25.21 -19.45 -2.50
N LEU A 9 -23.88 -19.39 -2.35
CA LEU A 9 -22.93 -19.17 -3.46
C LEU A 9 -22.57 -20.45 -4.21
N GLU A 10 -22.73 -21.63 -3.59
CA GLU A 10 -22.46 -22.95 -4.17
C GLU A 10 -23.08 -23.18 -5.57
N PRO A 11 -24.37 -22.89 -5.83
CA PRO A 11 -24.95 -23.07 -7.17
C PRO A 11 -24.32 -22.16 -8.22
N PHE A 12 -23.84 -20.97 -7.83
CA PHE A 12 -23.17 -20.04 -8.72
C PHE A 12 -21.71 -20.44 -8.97
N LEU A 13 -21.00 -20.90 -7.93
CA LEU A 13 -19.59 -21.32 -8.01
C LEU A 13 -19.40 -22.58 -8.85
N LYS A 14 -20.35 -23.54 -8.80
CA LYS A 14 -20.29 -24.78 -9.58
C LYS A 14 -20.48 -24.57 -11.09
N ASN A 15 -21.12 -23.48 -11.49
CA ASN A 15 -21.35 -23.15 -12.90
C ASN A 15 -20.17 -22.41 -13.55
N ILE A 16 -19.10 -22.14 -12.81
CA ILE A 16 -17.92 -21.46 -13.35
C ILE A 16 -17.01 -22.52 -14.01
N PRO A 17 -16.89 -22.54 -15.35
CA PRO A 17 -16.09 -23.54 -16.04
C PRO A 17 -14.61 -23.34 -15.69
N SER A 18 -13.97 -24.38 -15.15
CA SER A 18 -12.51 -24.41 -15.00
C SER A 18 -11.88 -24.47 -16.40
N PRO A 19 -11.02 -23.50 -16.77
CA PRO A 19 -10.42 -23.46 -18.08
C PRO A 19 -9.45 -24.62 -18.28
N LYS A 20 -9.67 -25.43 -19.33
CA LYS A 20 -8.85 -26.62 -19.64
C LYS A 20 -7.60 -26.33 -20.47
N HIS A 21 -7.51 -25.15 -21.10
CA HIS A 21 -6.36 -24.75 -21.92
C HIS A 21 -5.40 -23.84 -21.14
N SER A 22 -4.10 -24.08 -21.29
CA SER A 22 -3.02 -23.37 -20.57
C SER A 22 -3.03 -21.84 -20.76
N PHE A 23 -3.50 -21.34 -21.90
CA PHE A 23 -3.65 -19.89 -22.13
C PHE A 23 -4.86 -19.32 -21.39
N VAL A 24 -6.00 -20.02 -21.42
CA VAL A 24 -7.22 -19.61 -20.73
C VAL A 24 -7.04 -19.69 -19.23
N GLU A 25 -6.27 -20.65 -18.73
CA GLU A 25 -5.91 -20.76 -17.31
C GLU A 25 -5.10 -19.55 -16.81
N LYS A 26 -4.13 -19.07 -17.61
CA LYS A 26 -3.35 -17.86 -17.27
C LYS A 26 -4.23 -16.61 -17.25
N ILE A 27 -5.10 -16.43 -18.26
CA ILE A 27 -6.06 -15.32 -18.29
C ILE A 27 -6.98 -15.40 -17.07
N TRP A 28 -7.50 -16.58 -16.77
CA TRP A 28 -8.37 -16.81 -15.62
C TRP A 28 -7.68 -16.56 -14.28
N PHE A 29 -6.40 -16.91 -14.17
CA PHE A 29 -5.59 -16.55 -13.01
C PHE A 29 -5.46 -15.03 -12.87
N SER A 30 -5.08 -14.32 -13.95
CA SER A 30 -4.98 -12.86 -13.93
C SER A 30 -6.30 -12.18 -13.57
N ILE A 31 -7.42 -12.65 -14.11
CA ILE A 31 -8.77 -12.14 -13.76
C ILE A 31 -9.04 -12.33 -12.27
N ARG A 32 -8.77 -13.52 -11.71
CA ARG A 32 -8.94 -13.79 -10.27
C ARG A 32 -8.08 -12.86 -9.42
N VAL A 33 -6.80 -12.68 -9.79
CA VAL A 33 -5.89 -11.78 -9.08
C VAL A 33 -6.41 -10.35 -9.11
N ILE A 34 -6.78 -9.83 -10.29
CA ILE A 34 -7.31 -8.48 -10.46
C ILE A 34 -8.60 -8.32 -9.63
N PHE A 35 -9.51 -9.29 -9.69
CA PHE A 35 -10.77 -9.24 -8.96
C PHE A 35 -10.55 -9.18 -7.44
N PHE A 36 -9.77 -10.11 -6.88
CA PHE A 36 -9.51 -10.14 -5.44
C PHE A 36 -8.69 -8.93 -4.97
N PHE A 37 -7.78 -8.44 -5.80
CA PHE A 37 -7.05 -7.20 -5.54
C PHE A 37 -8.01 -6.01 -5.40
N HIS A 38 -8.92 -5.81 -6.37
CA HIS A 38 -9.91 -4.73 -6.30
C HIS A 38 -10.87 -4.92 -5.12
N LEU A 39 -11.30 -6.15 -4.84
CA LEU A 39 -12.14 -6.44 -3.67
C LEU A 39 -11.44 -6.03 -2.35
N THR A 40 -10.14 -6.30 -2.25
CA THR A 40 -9.32 -5.90 -1.09
C THR A 40 -9.19 -4.38 -1.00
N CYS A 41 -8.90 -3.71 -2.12
CA CYS A 41 -8.83 -2.25 -2.18
C CYS A 41 -10.16 -1.59 -1.81
N LEU A 42 -11.29 -2.14 -2.28
CA LEU A 42 -12.64 -1.68 -1.91
C LEU A 42 -12.90 -1.87 -0.42
N GLY A 43 -12.51 -3.01 0.14
CA GLY A 43 -12.58 -3.25 1.59
C GLY A 43 -11.83 -2.18 2.37
N TRP A 44 -10.57 -1.89 2.00
CA TRP A 44 -9.78 -0.83 2.62
C TRP A 44 -10.41 0.57 2.47
N LEU A 45 -11.04 0.86 1.34
CA LEU A 45 -11.70 2.14 1.11
C LEU A 45 -12.91 2.32 2.02
N ILE A 46 -13.73 1.28 2.21
CA ILE A 46 -14.90 1.32 3.09
C ILE A 46 -14.49 1.56 4.55
N PHE A 47 -13.46 0.86 5.04
CA PHE A 47 -12.95 1.06 6.40
C PHE A 47 -12.26 2.42 6.61
N ARG A 48 -11.80 3.05 5.53
CA ARG A 48 -11.18 4.38 5.59
C ARG A 48 -12.19 5.52 5.53
N GLY A 49 -13.34 5.31 4.89
CA GLY A 49 -14.33 6.34 4.68
C GLY A 49 -15.04 6.73 5.98
N GLN A 50 -15.05 8.02 6.31
CA GLN A 50 -15.74 8.55 7.49
C GLN A 50 -17.26 8.68 7.26
N SER A 51 -17.73 8.57 6.01
CA SER A 51 -19.14 8.58 5.66
C SER A 51 -19.41 7.84 4.34
N LEU A 52 -20.66 7.39 4.16
CA LEU A 52 -21.10 6.75 2.92
C LEU A 52 -20.93 7.69 1.70
N SER A 53 -21.20 8.99 1.90
CA SER A 53 -21.01 10.01 0.86
C SER A 53 -19.55 10.13 0.43
N GLN A 54 -18.61 10.10 1.38
CA GLN A 54 -17.18 10.14 1.08
C GLN A 54 -16.71 8.89 0.32
N ILE A 55 -17.20 7.70 0.70
CA ILE A 55 -16.90 6.44 0.00
C ILE A 55 -17.32 6.53 -1.47
N PHE A 56 -18.54 6.97 -1.75
CA PHE A 56 -19.03 7.12 -3.13
C PHE A 56 -18.26 8.19 -3.91
N SER A 57 -17.91 9.30 -3.28
CA SER A 57 -17.05 10.32 -3.91
C SER A 57 -15.68 9.76 -4.28
N MET A 58 -15.03 9.00 -3.38
CA MET A 58 -13.74 8.37 -3.66
C MET A 58 -13.83 7.31 -4.77
N LEU A 59 -14.90 6.51 -4.81
CA LEU A 59 -15.14 5.54 -5.88
C LEU A 59 -15.38 6.22 -7.23
N TYR A 60 -16.17 7.30 -7.23
CA TYR A 60 -16.43 8.09 -8.43
C TYR A 60 -15.13 8.68 -8.98
N SER A 61 -14.30 9.30 -8.13
CA SER A 61 -13.01 9.84 -8.54
C SER A 61 -12.07 8.76 -9.10
N LEU A 62 -12.09 7.55 -8.55
CA LEU A 62 -11.23 6.44 -9.02
C LEU A 62 -11.58 5.99 -10.45
N ILE A 63 -12.86 6.04 -10.83
CA ILE A 63 -13.36 5.54 -12.12
C ILE A 63 -13.48 6.65 -13.16
N PHE A 64 -13.82 7.88 -12.74
CA PHE A 64 -14.20 8.95 -13.68
C PHE A 64 -13.22 10.13 -13.68
N GLU A 65 -12.42 10.32 -12.63
CA GLU A 65 -11.50 11.46 -12.53
C GLU A 65 -10.05 11.02 -12.79
N PHE A 66 -9.74 10.68 -14.04
CA PHE A 66 -8.34 10.48 -14.51
C PHE A 66 -7.62 11.80 -14.81
N ASN A 67 -8.00 12.88 -14.13
CA ASN A 67 -7.36 14.17 -14.32
C ASN A 67 -5.97 14.14 -13.67
N SER A 68 -4.93 13.93 -14.48
CA SER A 68 -3.51 14.04 -14.15
C SER A 68 -3.07 15.49 -13.89
N THR A 69 -3.99 16.37 -13.45
CA THR A 69 -3.83 17.83 -13.44
C THR A 69 -3.25 18.37 -12.14
N ARG A 70 -2.85 17.51 -11.19
CA ARG A 70 -2.17 17.92 -9.94
C ARG A 70 -0.65 17.68 -9.93
N ILE A 71 -0.02 17.46 -11.07
CA ILE A 71 1.44 17.58 -11.18
C ILE A 71 1.76 19.05 -11.47
N ILE A 72 1.50 19.92 -10.49
CA ILE A 72 1.64 21.37 -10.67
C ILE A 72 3.12 21.74 -10.81
N PHE A 73 4.05 20.89 -10.32
CA PHE A 73 5.48 21.01 -10.57
C PHE A 73 6.21 19.65 -10.46
N PRO A 74 6.55 18.98 -11.58
CA PRO A 74 7.22 17.67 -11.54
C PRO A 74 8.62 17.71 -10.90
N GLU A 75 9.32 18.84 -11.01
CA GLU A 75 10.69 19.01 -10.51
C GLU A 75 10.77 18.90 -8.97
N TYR A 76 9.80 19.48 -8.25
CA TYR A 76 9.77 19.40 -6.78
C TYR A 76 9.33 18.01 -6.29
N PHE A 77 8.60 17.23 -7.10
CA PHE A 77 8.20 15.88 -6.70
C PHE A 77 9.39 14.92 -6.67
N PHE A 78 10.25 14.99 -7.69
CA PHE A 78 11.47 14.19 -7.73
C PHE A 78 12.40 14.55 -6.56
N LEU A 79 12.64 15.85 -6.34
CA LEU A 79 13.46 16.31 -5.22
C LEU A 79 12.92 15.89 -3.86
N LYS A 80 11.59 16.01 -3.63
CA LYS A 80 10.96 15.50 -2.40
C LYS A 80 11.12 14.00 -2.26
N THR A 81 10.92 13.24 -3.33
CA THR A 81 11.07 11.78 -3.31
C THR A 81 12.49 11.39 -2.93
N VAL A 82 13.50 12.03 -3.54
CA VAL A 82 14.92 11.82 -3.20
C VAL A 82 15.19 12.24 -1.76
N PHE A 83 14.66 13.38 -1.31
CA PHE A 83 14.84 13.90 0.05
C PHE A 83 14.21 13.02 1.15
N PHE A 84 13.12 12.31 0.87
CA PHE A 84 12.58 11.36 1.85
C PHE A 84 13.15 9.94 1.72
N SER A 85 13.72 9.60 0.56
CA SER A 85 14.26 8.25 0.30
C SER A 85 15.77 8.12 0.54
N TRP A 86 16.54 9.22 0.57
CA TRP A 86 18.01 9.14 0.64
C TRP A 86 18.50 8.35 1.85
N LEU A 87 17.87 8.51 3.01
CA LEU A 87 18.28 7.81 4.24
C LEU A 87 18.15 6.29 4.06
N LEU A 88 17.04 5.84 3.47
CA LEU A 88 16.82 4.44 3.14
C LEU A 88 17.82 3.94 2.10
N ILE A 89 18.09 4.73 1.06
CA ILE A 89 19.09 4.38 0.03
C ILE A 89 20.49 4.23 0.66
N VAL A 90 20.89 5.14 1.54
CA VAL A 90 22.19 5.07 2.24
C VAL A 90 22.28 3.80 3.08
N VAL A 91 21.23 3.46 3.84
CA VAL A 91 21.19 2.22 4.63
C VAL A 91 21.25 0.99 3.72
N GLN A 92 20.50 0.97 2.63
CA GLN A 92 20.46 -0.15 1.68
C GLN A 92 21.82 -0.38 1.02
N LEU A 93 22.49 0.70 0.59
CA LEU A 93 23.84 0.64 0.02
C LEU A 93 24.85 0.12 1.06
N TYR A 94 24.70 0.52 2.32
CA TYR A 94 25.57 0.06 3.39
C TYR A 94 25.33 -1.42 3.73
N GLN A 95 24.07 -1.87 3.79
CA GLN A 95 23.70 -3.28 3.96
C GLN A 95 24.24 -4.12 2.80
N TYR A 96 24.10 -3.65 1.56
CA TYR A 96 24.59 -4.36 0.37
C TYR A 96 26.11 -4.53 0.38
N ARG A 97 26.86 -3.46 0.70
CA ARG A 97 28.33 -3.52 0.80
C ARG A 97 28.82 -4.43 1.91
N ARG A 98 28.10 -4.49 3.03
CA ARG A 98 28.47 -5.29 4.20
C ARG A 98 27.90 -6.70 4.18
N LYS A 99 26.98 -7.00 3.23
CA LYS A 99 26.19 -8.24 3.16
C LYS A 99 25.54 -8.60 4.50
N ASP A 100 25.11 -7.57 5.24
CA ASP A 100 24.53 -7.71 6.57
C ASP A 100 23.31 -6.79 6.67
N VAL A 101 22.14 -7.37 6.89
CA VAL A 101 20.88 -6.62 7.06
C VAL A 101 20.89 -5.83 8.37
N MET A 102 21.61 -6.33 9.38
CA MET A 102 21.72 -5.74 10.71
C MET A 102 22.88 -4.75 10.85
N VAL A 103 23.42 -4.28 9.72
CA VAL A 103 24.64 -3.45 9.68
C VAL A 103 24.55 -2.19 10.54
N VAL A 104 23.39 -1.51 10.58
CA VAL A 104 23.20 -0.30 11.37
C VAL A 104 23.24 -0.61 12.86
N PHE A 105 22.65 -1.73 13.27
CA PHE A 105 22.59 -2.16 14.67
C PHE A 105 23.96 -2.60 15.19
N ARG A 106 24.76 -3.27 14.34
CA ARG A 106 26.12 -3.74 14.64
C ARG A 106 27.21 -2.68 14.41
N SER A 107 26.85 -1.50 13.90
CA SER A 107 27.80 -0.41 13.71
C SER A 107 28.23 0.19 15.04
N ASN A 108 29.29 1.00 15.01
CA ASN A 108 29.77 1.69 16.20
C ASN A 108 28.67 2.59 16.80
N PHE A 109 28.85 2.94 18.08
CA PHE A 109 27.90 3.77 18.81
C PHE A 109 27.57 5.08 18.07
N TRP A 110 28.57 5.74 17.48
CA TRP A 110 28.39 7.02 16.78
C TRP A 110 27.44 6.92 15.58
N ILE A 111 27.65 5.94 14.69
CA ILE A 111 26.81 5.74 13.51
C ILE A 111 25.38 5.45 13.93
N ARG A 112 25.20 4.58 14.93
CA ARG A 112 23.88 4.22 15.45
C ARG A 112 23.15 5.41 16.06
N THR A 113 23.84 6.21 16.85
CA THR A 113 23.29 7.44 17.46
C THR A 113 22.90 8.46 16.41
N ILE A 114 23.78 8.75 15.44
CA ILE A 114 23.48 9.68 14.34
C ILE A 114 22.26 9.20 13.57
N PHE A 115 22.20 7.93 13.20
CA PHE A 115 21.08 7.37 12.45
C PHE A 115 19.74 7.51 13.19
N TYR A 116 19.68 7.11 14.46
CA TYR A 116 18.46 7.23 15.25
C TYR A 116 18.08 8.68 15.55
N PHE A 117 19.06 9.56 15.76
CA PHE A 117 18.81 10.98 15.93
C PHE A 117 18.26 11.62 14.65
N THR A 118 18.80 11.26 13.48
CA THR A 118 18.25 11.70 12.19
C THR A 118 16.82 11.21 12.01
N LEU A 119 16.51 9.94 12.28
CA LEU A 119 15.14 9.42 12.22
C LEU A 119 14.20 10.18 13.16
N PHE A 120 14.64 10.41 14.39
CA PHE A 120 13.88 11.16 15.38
C PHE A 120 13.56 12.58 14.90
N LEU A 121 14.55 13.31 14.37
CA LEU A 121 14.35 14.63 13.80
C LEU A 121 13.42 14.62 12.58
N LEU A 122 13.55 13.62 11.69
CA LEU A 122 12.68 13.50 10.52
C LEU A 122 11.22 13.29 10.94
N ILE A 123 10.97 12.46 11.96
CA ILE A 123 9.64 12.26 12.52
C ILE A 123 9.13 13.55 13.17
N ILE A 124 9.97 14.26 13.93
CA ILE A 124 9.52 15.48 14.60
C ILE A 124 9.19 16.61 13.62
N LEU A 125 10.07 16.82 12.64
CA LEU A 125 9.97 17.97 11.73
C LEU A 125 8.99 17.73 10.57
N PHE A 126 8.89 16.48 10.09
CA PHE A 126 8.11 16.14 8.89
C PHE A 126 7.01 15.11 9.15
N GLY A 127 6.85 14.64 10.39
CA GLY A 127 5.74 13.78 10.77
C GLY A 127 4.39 14.47 10.60
N ASP A 128 3.40 13.71 10.14
CA ASP A 128 2.02 14.18 10.08
C ASP A 128 1.34 13.85 11.41
N TYR A 129 1.02 14.88 12.18
CA TYR A 129 0.37 14.77 13.49
C TYR A 129 -1.16 14.84 13.40
N SER A 130 -1.73 14.88 12.18
CA SER A 130 -3.17 14.78 12.04
C SER A 130 -3.66 13.44 12.60
N GLU A 131 -4.78 13.48 13.32
CA GLU A 131 -5.48 12.29 13.78
C GLU A 131 -5.96 11.51 12.56
N LYS A 132 -5.13 10.59 12.10
CA LYS A 132 -5.54 9.56 11.16
C LYS A 132 -5.93 8.36 11.98
N GLU A 133 -7.25 8.14 12.08
CA GLU A 133 -7.78 6.87 12.54
C GLU A 133 -7.13 5.76 11.72
N PHE A 134 -6.21 5.02 12.33
CA PHE A 134 -5.76 3.77 11.75
C PHE A 134 -6.98 2.83 11.71
N ILE A 135 -7.12 2.09 10.61
CA ILE A 135 -8.18 1.08 10.37
C ILE A 135 -8.38 0.12 11.58
N TYR A 136 -7.38 0.01 12.46
CA TYR A 136 -7.39 -0.86 13.65
C TYR A 136 -7.96 -0.23 14.93
N PHE A 137 -8.30 1.05 14.97
CA PHE A 137 -8.80 1.73 16.18
C PHE A 137 -10.21 2.34 15.99
N GLN A 138 -11.03 1.78 15.11
CA GLN A 138 -12.45 2.13 14.97
C GLN A 138 -13.36 1.22 15.82
N PHE A 139 -13.07 1.10 17.12
CA PHE A 139 -13.98 0.48 18.08
C PHE A 139 -14.28 1.43 19.23
#